data_AF-A0A842PIC8-F1
#
_entry.id   AF-A0A842PIC8-F1
#
_cell.length_a   1.000
_cell.length_b   1.000
_cell.length_c   1.000
_cell.angle_alpha   90.00
_cell.angle_beta   90.00
_cell.angle_gamma   90.00
#
_symmetry.space_group_name_H-M   'P 1'
#
loop_
_entity.id
_entity.type
_entity.pdbx_description
1 polymer ?
#
loop_
_entity_poly.entity_id
_entity_poly.type
_entity_poly.pdbx_seq_one_letter_code
_entity_poly.pdbx_strand_id
1 'polypeptide(L)'
;MGKRGLQYFTLSEIEPRVWFMLTGCNFHCKGCFRPARDEGGTPLTAEETLERMERACLNYYGKVPSEAMITGGEPTLDRDYLLSLVKGLKEKGFEKIVLMTNGYELGVDEDYVNELEEAGLTEAHVDLKAFSEDVHRWYTGKSNEPVLRAIEKLNVSGIELLIQTIYMPGIVDDAEIEKIAMFFASLNKNIKYRINPFVPIFAYEKVTKRPTLEEMERAYEIASRYLPNAIISRSCYREYPTPPPQKTWITVYPDLTVKRRGMEDQAEDRLSWLSHVRPRDSVVEDWKKEEWDFKLRHSLVGISELGGEVKEEKGSEPVKVKFPLALHELTKTRETEFDLDGSTTIGEVMEKLVEKYGDEFRERVIDGGEIKRSFNVYLNGMNVKNLQGIKTEVEGNAEIVILSWVSGG
;
A
#
# COMPACT_ATOMS: atom_id res chain seq x y z
N MET A 1 8.39 7.60 -33.71
CA MET A 1 8.07 7.38 -32.28
C MET A 1 8.59 6.03 -31.86
N GLY A 2 9.21 5.98 -30.67
CA GLY A 2 9.67 4.73 -30.07
C GLY A 2 8.52 3.79 -29.75
N LYS A 3 8.82 2.49 -29.63
CA LYS A 3 7.87 1.47 -29.17
C LYS A 3 8.27 1.01 -27.78
N ARG A 4 7.29 0.92 -26.88
CA ARG A 4 7.46 0.38 -25.53
C ARG A 4 6.74 -0.95 -25.40
N GLY A 5 7.34 -1.87 -24.64
CA GLY A 5 6.70 -3.13 -24.32
C GLY A 5 5.54 -2.94 -23.35
N LEU A 6 4.36 -3.40 -23.74
CA LEU A 6 3.17 -3.50 -22.89
C LEU A 6 2.90 -4.97 -22.58
N GLN A 7 2.86 -5.33 -21.30
CA GLN A 7 2.54 -6.69 -20.87
C GLN A 7 1.04 -6.95 -20.96
N TYR A 8 0.23 -6.07 -20.37
CA TYR A 8 -1.23 -6.11 -20.37
C TYR A 8 -1.79 -4.82 -19.74
N PHE A 9 -3.10 -4.63 -19.85
CA PHE A 9 -3.87 -3.72 -19.01
C PHE A 9 -4.49 -4.49 -17.85
N THR A 10 -4.70 -3.80 -16.73
CA THR A 10 -5.59 -4.29 -15.67
C THR A 10 -6.78 -3.35 -15.55
N LEU A 11 -7.99 -3.90 -15.48
CA LEU A 11 -9.23 -3.18 -15.24
C LEU A 11 -9.78 -3.59 -13.87
N SER A 12 -10.28 -2.61 -13.13
CA SER A 12 -10.91 -2.80 -11.81
C SER A 12 -12.37 -3.24 -11.94
N GLU A 13 -12.78 -4.25 -11.16
CA GLU A 13 -14.20 -4.65 -11.08
C GLU A 13 -15.01 -3.80 -10.06
N ILE A 14 -14.35 -2.93 -9.28
CA ILE A 14 -14.97 -2.14 -8.19
C ILE A 14 -15.39 -0.76 -8.71
N GLU A 15 -14.41 0.00 -9.18
CA GLU A 15 -14.60 1.32 -9.79
C GLU A 15 -13.89 1.38 -11.14
N PRO A 16 -14.46 2.03 -12.17
CA PRO A 16 -13.84 2.09 -13.48
C PRO A 16 -12.48 2.80 -13.46
N ARG A 17 -11.41 2.04 -13.70
CA ARG A 17 -10.04 2.55 -13.83
C ARG A 17 -9.12 1.53 -14.47
N VAL A 18 -8.02 1.98 -15.06
CA VAL A 18 -7.10 1.16 -15.85
C VAL A 18 -5.65 1.29 -15.40
N TRP A 19 -4.93 0.17 -15.31
CA TRP A 19 -3.49 0.14 -15.14
C TRP A 19 -2.79 -0.30 -16.42
N PHE A 20 -1.75 0.44 -16.80
CA PHE A 20 -0.82 0.09 -17.87
C PHE A 20 0.36 -0.65 -17.25
N MET A 21 0.62 -1.89 -17.68
CA MET A 21 1.76 -2.68 -17.22
C MET A 21 2.86 -2.69 -18.28
N LEU A 22 3.73 -1.67 -18.24
CA LEU A 22 4.89 -1.58 -19.14
C LEU A 22 6.00 -2.55 -18.70
N THR A 23 6.94 -2.89 -19.58
CA THR A 23 8.01 -3.88 -19.31
C THR A 23 9.41 -3.27 -19.29
N GLY A 24 10.39 -3.88 -18.64
CA GLY A 24 11.78 -3.42 -18.56
C GLY A 24 12.01 -2.35 -17.50
N CYS A 25 13.13 -2.45 -16.79
CA CYS A 25 13.50 -1.58 -15.68
C CYS A 25 15.02 -1.33 -15.65
N ASN A 26 15.44 -0.11 -15.29
CA ASN A 26 16.85 0.26 -15.12
C ASN A 26 17.43 -0.13 -13.75
N PHE A 27 16.58 -0.60 -12.83
CA PHE A 27 16.99 -1.09 -11.50
C PHE A 27 17.02 -2.61 -11.47
N HIS A 28 17.98 -3.16 -10.72
CA HIS A 28 18.09 -4.58 -10.44
C HIS A 28 17.68 -4.94 -9.01
N CYS A 29 16.64 -4.29 -8.49
CA CYS A 29 16.10 -4.49 -7.14
C CYS A 29 16.10 -5.97 -6.70
N LYS A 30 16.85 -6.29 -5.65
CA LYS A 30 16.96 -7.65 -5.10
C LYS A 30 15.61 -8.21 -4.63
N GLY A 31 14.79 -7.36 -4.02
CA GLY A 31 13.47 -7.75 -3.51
C GLY A 31 12.31 -7.63 -4.51
N CYS A 32 12.56 -7.24 -5.77
CA CYS A 32 11.46 -7.00 -6.71
C CYS A 32 10.83 -8.32 -7.16
N PHE A 33 9.51 -8.42 -7.06
CA PHE A 33 8.72 -9.61 -7.40
C PHE A 33 7.94 -9.46 -8.70
N ARG A 34 8.16 -8.39 -9.47
CA ARG A 34 7.39 -8.07 -10.66
C ARG A 34 8.09 -8.62 -11.90
N PRO A 35 7.47 -9.55 -12.66
CA PRO A 35 8.01 -10.02 -13.95
C PRO A 35 8.20 -8.89 -14.96
N ALA A 36 7.36 -7.84 -14.88
CA ALA A 36 7.44 -6.65 -15.71
C ALA A 36 8.78 -5.89 -15.61
N ARG A 37 9.63 -6.21 -14.63
CA ARG A 37 11.00 -5.66 -14.57
C ARG A 37 11.87 -6.12 -15.74
N ASP A 38 11.59 -7.29 -16.29
CA ASP A 38 12.33 -7.87 -17.40
C ASP A 38 11.81 -7.29 -18.73
N GLU A 39 12.62 -7.37 -19.78
CA GLU A 39 12.19 -6.99 -21.11
C GLU A 39 11.10 -7.93 -21.66
N GLY A 40 10.38 -7.47 -22.68
CA GLY A 40 9.34 -8.26 -23.36
C GLY A 40 8.03 -7.49 -23.50
N GLY A 41 6.91 -8.22 -23.48
CA GLY A 41 5.60 -7.66 -23.80
C GLY A 41 5.43 -7.39 -25.29
N THR A 42 4.29 -6.80 -25.66
CA THR A 42 4.03 -6.39 -27.05
C THR A 42 4.59 -4.98 -27.27
N PRO A 43 5.52 -4.78 -28.22
CA PRO A 43 6.05 -3.46 -28.52
C PRO A 43 5.00 -2.61 -29.26
N LEU A 44 4.58 -1.54 -28.62
CA LEU A 44 3.54 -0.62 -29.12
C LEU A 44 4.03 0.82 -29.05
N THR A 45 3.59 1.64 -29.99
CA THR A 45 3.63 3.10 -29.88
C THR A 45 2.63 3.59 -28.83
N ALA A 46 2.76 4.85 -28.40
CA ALA A 46 1.82 5.42 -27.44
C ALA A 46 0.40 5.47 -28.01
N GLU A 47 0.23 5.81 -29.30
CA GLU A 47 -1.08 5.80 -29.95
C GLU A 47 -1.68 4.39 -30.00
N GLU A 48 -0.91 3.37 -30.42
CA GLU A 48 -1.39 1.99 -30.45
C GLU A 48 -1.81 1.49 -29.05
N THR A 49 -1.08 1.88 -28.00
CA THR A 49 -1.42 1.56 -26.61
C THR A 49 -2.72 2.23 -26.19
N LEU A 50 -2.91 3.51 -26.49
CA LEU A 50 -4.12 4.27 -26.18
C LEU A 50 -5.35 3.69 -26.90
N GLU A 51 -5.23 3.35 -28.18
CA GLU A 51 -6.32 2.74 -28.96
C GLU A 51 -6.72 1.37 -28.41
N ARG A 52 -5.76 0.56 -27.97
CA ARG A 52 -6.03 -0.76 -27.38
C ARG A 52 -6.65 -0.64 -25.99
N MET A 53 -6.17 0.29 -25.17
CA MET A 53 -6.75 0.60 -23.88
C MET A 53 -8.21 1.07 -24.02
N GLU A 54 -8.47 1.98 -24.96
CA GLU A 54 -9.81 2.51 -25.21
C GLU A 54 -10.77 1.38 -25.62
N ARG A 55 -10.36 0.52 -26.56
CA ARG A 55 -11.14 -0.67 -26.94
C ARG A 55 -11.37 -1.61 -25.76
N ALA A 56 -10.36 -1.86 -24.94
CA ALA A 56 -10.49 -2.68 -23.73
C ALA A 56 -11.50 -2.09 -22.74
N CYS A 57 -11.43 -0.78 -22.48
CA CYS A 57 -12.32 -0.08 -21.57
C CYS A 57 -13.75 -0.02 -22.10
N LEU A 58 -13.95 0.30 -23.38
CA LEU A 58 -15.27 0.32 -24.01
C LEU A 58 -15.92 -1.07 -24.00
N ASN A 59 -15.16 -2.13 -24.27
CA ASN A 59 -15.67 -3.50 -24.25
C ASN A 59 -16.09 -3.96 -22.85
N TYR A 60 -15.38 -3.54 -21.80
CA TYR A 60 -15.65 -3.99 -20.44
C TYR A 60 -16.60 -3.06 -19.66
N TYR A 61 -16.37 -1.75 -19.69
CA TYR A 61 -17.15 -0.75 -18.95
C TYR A 61 -18.24 -0.06 -19.78
N GLY A 62 -18.22 -0.17 -21.11
CA GLY A 62 -19.05 0.64 -22.00
C GLY A 62 -18.63 2.10 -22.10
N LYS A 63 -17.54 2.50 -21.45
CA LYS A 63 -17.00 3.86 -21.42
C LYS A 63 -15.50 3.86 -21.11
N VAL A 64 -14.85 4.99 -21.37
CA VAL A 64 -13.49 5.25 -20.90
C VAL A 64 -13.56 5.71 -19.43
N PRO A 65 -12.71 5.17 -18.52
CA PRO A 65 -12.67 5.59 -17.13
C PRO A 65 -12.03 6.98 -16.96
N SER A 66 -12.17 7.57 -15.77
CA SER A 66 -11.52 8.85 -15.43
C SER A 66 -10.15 8.69 -14.79
N GLU A 67 -9.78 7.48 -14.34
CA GLU A 67 -8.49 7.21 -13.69
C GLU A 67 -7.62 6.21 -14.48
N ALA A 68 -6.36 6.57 -14.67
CA ALA A 68 -5.31 5.76 -15.26
C ALA A 68 -4.10 5.67 -14.34
N MET A 69 -3.50 4.49 -14.26
CA MET A 69 -2.25 4.26 -13.54
C MET A 69 -1.20 3.68 -14.49
N ILE A 70 -0.04 4.32 -14.60
CA ILE A 70 1.07 3.89 -15.45
C ILE A 70 2.11 3.22 -14.54
N THR A 71 2.34 1.92 -14.72
CA THR A 71 3.17 1.10 -13.83
C THR A 71 3.82 -0.09 -14.59
N GLY A 72 4.28 -1.11 -13.86
CA GLY A 72 4.89 -2.32 -14.41
C GLY A 72 6.38 -2.38 -14.11
N GLY A 73 7.20 -2.30 -15.16
CA GLY A 73 8.64 -2.06 -15.10
C GLY A 73 8.93 -0.62 -14.67
N GLU A 74 9.84 0.06 -15.35
CA GLU A 74 10.06 1.50 -15.17
C GLU A 74 9.46 2.28 -16.36
N PRO A 75 8.34 3.01 -16.16
CA PRO A 75 7.73 3.80 -17.22
C PRO A 75 8.62 4.90 -17.77
N THR A 76 9.50 5.49 -16.95
CA THR A 76 10.25 6.69 -17.33
C THR A 76 11.41 6.42 -18.30
N LEU A 77 11.70 5.16 -18.64
CA LEU A 77 12.81 4.79 -19.53
C LEU A 77 12.66 5.28 -20.97
N ASP A 78 11.43 5.58 -21.40
CA ASP A 78 11.15 6.12 -22.73
C ASP A 78 10.34 7.42 -22.57
N ARG A 79 11.05 8.55 -22.58
CA ARG A 79 10.52 9.90 -22.36
C ARG A 79 9.44 10.26 -23.38
N ASP A 80 9.75 10.12 -24.67
CA ASP A 80 8.82 10.47 -25.74
C ASP A 80 7.55 9.62 -25.69
N TYR A 81 7.69 8.31 -25.40
CA TYR A 81 6.56 7.42 -25.24
C TYR A 81 5.67 7.82 -24.06
N LEU A 82 6.26 8.08 -22.89
CA LEU A 82 5.51 8.42 -21.68
C LEU A 82 4.78 9.76 -21.82
N LEU A 83 5.44 10.78 -22.35
CA LEU A 83 4.81 12.09 -22.60
C LEU A 83 3.63 11.98 -23.57
N SER A 84 3.80 11.22 -24.66
CA SER A 84 2.73 10.97 -25.63
C SER A 84 1.55 10.21 -25.01
N LEU A 85 1.84 9.23 -24.14
CA LEU A 85 0.82 8.45 -23.44
C LEU A 85 0.03 9.32 -22.46
N VAL A 86 0.71 10.12 -21.62
CA VAL A 86 0.07 11.03 -20.66
C VAL A 86 -0.79 12.08 -21.37
N LYS A 87 -0.25 12.70 -22.43
CA LYS A 87 -0.99 13.68 -23.23
C LYS A 87 -2.24 13.06 -23.86
N GLY A 88 -2.11 11.88 -24.47
CA GLY A 88 -3.25 11.20 -25.07
C GLY A 88 -4.30 10.72 -24.07
N LEU A 89 -3.90 10.35 -22.84
CA LEU A 89 -4.83 10.10 -21.73
C LEU A 89 -5.59 11.39 -21.37
N LYS A 90 -4.89 12.52 -21.25
CA LYS A 90 -5.52 13.80 -20.92
C LYS A 90 -6.54 14.23 -21.99
N GLU A 91 -6.17 14.11 -23.26
CA GLU A 91 -7.06 14.39 -24.41
C GLU A 91 -8.30 13.49 -24.44
N LYS A 92 -8.19 12.25 -23.94
CA LYS A 92 -9.31 11.31 -23.80
C LYS A 92 -10.19 11.56 -22.57
N GLY A 93 -9.92 12.60 -21.79
CA GLY A 93 -10.76 13.01 -20.66
C GLY A 93 -10.43 12.33 -19.34
N PHE A 94 -9.24 11.72 -19.21
CA PHE A 94 -8.79 11.23 -17.91
C PHE A 94 -8.53 12.42 -16.97
N GLU A 95 -9.18 12.38 -15.81
CA GLU A 95 -9.06 13.39 -14.77
C GLU A 95 -7.90 13.10 -13.83
N LYS A 96 -7.58 11.81 -13.63
CA LYS A 96 -6.51 11.35 -12.75
C LYS A 96 -5.56 10.41 -13.49
N ILE A 97 -4.31 10.83 -13.66
CA ILE A 97 -3.25 10.08 -14.31
C ILE A 97 -2.11 9.91 -13.29
N VAL A 98 -1.92 8.69 -12.81
CA VAL A 98 -0.96 8.35 -11.77
C VAL A 98 0.25 7.64 -12.38
N LEU A 99 1.43 8.21 -12.22
CA LEU A 99 2.70 7.57 -12.60
C LEU A 99 3.29 6.83 -11.40
N MET A 100 3.56 5.54 -11.51
CA MET A 100 4.30 4.78 -10.51
C MET A 100 5.72 4.52 -11.04
N THR A 101 6.73 5.08 -10.36
CA THR A 101 8.11 5.12 -10.86
C THR A 101 9.13 4.94 -9.74
N ASN A 102 10.34 4.49 -10.08
CA ASN A 102 11.51 4.57 -9.21
C ASN A 102 12.15 5.98 -9.20
N GLY A 103 11.74 6.88 -10.09
CA GLY A 103 12.13 8.29 -10.12
C GLY A 103 13.53 8.57 -10.67
N TYR A 104 14.33 7.56 -11.02
CA TYR A 104 15.73 7.76 -11.40
C TYR A 104 15.89 8.66 -12.63
N GLU A 105 15.18 8.38 -13.73
CA GLU A 105 15.30 9.16 -14.97
C GLU A 105 14.75 10.59 -14.81
N LEU A 106 13.74 10.79 -13.96
CA LEU A 106 13.19 12.11 -13.65
C LEU A 106 14.20 13.05 -12.97
N GLY A 107 15.19 12.48 -12.28
CA GLY A 107 16.24 13.25 -11.62
C GLY A 107 17.57 13.27 -12.36
N VAL A 108 17.74 12.44 -13.39
CA VAL A 108 18.82 12.56 -14.37
C VAL A 108 18.53 13.71 -15.31
N ASP A 109 17.31 13.78 -15.81
CA ASP A 109 16.87 14.77 -16.80
C ASP A 109 16.30 16.01 -16.12
N GLU A 110 16.75 17.20 -16.49
CA GLU A 110 16.34 18.45 -15.84
C GLU A 110 14.86 18.78 -16.07
N ASP A 111 14.38 18.58 -17.31
CA ASP A 111 13.08 19.10 -17.77
C ASP A 111 11.95 18.08 -17.67
N TYR A 112 12.27 16.81 -17.45
CA TYR A 112 11.30 15.71 -17.58
C TYR A 112 10.10 15.82 -16.62
N VAL A 113 10.30 16.30 -15.39
CA VAL A 113 9.19 16.55 -14.45
C VAL A 113 8.26 17.65 -14.98
N ASN A 114 8.82 18.75 -15.50
CA ASN A 114 8.05 19.89 -16.02
C ASN A 114 7.25 19.46 -17.25
N GLU A 115 7.86 18.71 -18.17
CA GLU A 115 7.15 18.22 -19.36
C GLU A 115 6.03 17.23 -19.02
N LEU A 116 6.20 16.40 -17.99
CA LEU A 116 5.12 15.52 -17.51
C LEU A 116 3.96 16.32 -16.93
N GLU A 117 4.25 17.39 -16.18
CA GLU A 117 3.24 18.32 -15.69
C GLU A 117 2.49 18.98 -16.85
N GLU A 118 3.22 19.53 -17.84
CA GLU A 118 2.66 20.13 -19.05
C GLU A 118 1.82 19.13 -19.88
N ALA A 119 2.25 17.87 -19.94
CA ALA A 119 1.50 16.80 -20.60
C ALA A 119 0.20 16.44 -19.87
N GLY A 120 0.04 16.85 -18.61
CA GLY A 120 -1.15 16.65 -17.80
C GLY A 120 -1.07 15.49 -16.81
N LEU A 121 0.13 15.06 -16.41
CA LEU A 121 0.30 14.12 -15.30
C LEU A 121 -0.23 14.75 -14.01
N THR A 122 -1.02 14.00 -13.25
CA THR A 122 -1.69 14.56 -12.06
C THR A 122 -1.07 14.10 -10.75
N GLU A 123 -0.54 12.88 -10.70
CA GLU A 123 0.02 12.31 -9.47
C GLU A 123 1.23 11.41 -9.79
N ALA A 124 2.26 11.46 -8.97
CA ALA A 124 3.44 10.61 -9.05
C ALA A 124 3.66 9.84 -7.75
N HIS A 125 3.80 8.52 -7.87
CA HIS A 125 4.14 7.59 -6.79
C HIS A 125 5.61 7.18 -6.96
N VAL A 126 6.49 7.79 -6.19
CA VAL A 126 7.94 7.54 -6.25
C VAL A 126 8.34 6.51 -5.19
N ASP A 127 8.99 5.42 -5.60
CA ASP A 127 9.56 4.46 -4.65
C ASP A 127 11.06 4.74 -4.44
N LEU A 128 11.39 5.39 -3.31
CA LEU A 128 12.75 5.81 -2.95
C LEU A 128 13.69 4.63 -2.69
N LYS A 129 13.16 3.45 -2.33
CA LYS A 129 13.91 2.24 -1.93
C LYS A 129 14.75 2.38 -0.65
N ALA A 130 15.72 3.29 -0.61
CA ALA A 130 16.62 3.54 0.52
C ALA A 130 17.24 4.95 0.45
N PHE A 131 17.52 5.56 1.60
CA PHE A 131 18.12 6.88 1.70
C PHE A 131 19.64 6.86 1.80
N SER A 132 20.22 5.83 2.40
CA SER A 132 21.67 5.65 2.35
C SER A 132 22.09 5.13 0.98
N GLU A 133 23.05 5.81 0.34
CA GLU A 133 23.44 5.51 -1.04
C GLU A 133 24.03 4.09 -1.18
N ASP A 134 24.81 3.64 -0.20
CA ASP A 134 25.39 2.29 -0.16
C ASP A 134 24.31 1.21 -0.10
N VAL A 135 23.29 1.39 0.74
CA VAL A 135 22.11 0.51 0.83
C VAL A 135 21.34 0.54 -0.50
N HIS A 136 21.12 1.73 -1.06
CA HIS A 136 20.41 1.88 -2.34
C HIS A 136 21.17 1.20 -3.48
N ARG A 137 22.49 1.38 -3.59
CA ARG A 137 23.34 0.73 -4.59
C ARG A 137 23.34 -0.78 -4.44
N TRP A 138 23.48 -1.27 -3.21
CA TRP A 138 23.43 -2.71 -2.93
C TRP A 138 22.07 -3.31 -3.33
N TYR A 139 20.97 -2.63 -3.03
CA TYR A 139 19.63 -3.13 -3.28
C TYR A 139 19.21 -3.02 -4.74
N THR A 140 19.50 -1.90 -5.40
CA THR A 140 18.98 -1.54 -6.74
C THR A 140 20.02 -1.64 -7.86
N GLY A 141 21.31 -1.62 -7.53
CA GLY A 141 22.41 -1.48 -8.50
C GLY A 141 22.71 -0.03 -8.92
N LYS A 142 22.01 0.98 -8.39
CA LYS A 142 22.14 2.39 -8.79
C LYS A 142 22.30 3.32 -7.58
N SER A 143 22.83 4.53 -7.78
CA SER A 143 22.81 5.59 -6.77
C SER A 143 21.38 6.09 -6.53
N ASN A 144 21.10 6.58 -5.32
CA ASN A 144 19.84 7.25 -5.01
C ASN A 144 19.84 8.75 -5.34
N GLU A 145 21.00 9.36 -5.63
CA GLU A 145 21.07 10.81 -5.87
C GLU A 145 20.08 11.29 -6.94
N PRO A 146 19.90 10.62 -8.10
CA PRO A 146 18.88 11.05 -9.06
C PRO A 146 17.46 10.92 -8.49
N VAL A 147 17.17 9.87 -7.72
CA VAL A 147 15.85 9.68 -7.11
C VAL A 147 15.54 10.80 -6.11
N LEU A 148 16.52 11.21 -5.30
CA LEU A 148 16.39 12.33 -4.38
C LEU A 148 16.13 13.65 -5.11
N ARG A 149 16.87 13.93 -6.20
CA ARG A 149 16.62 15.10 -7.06
C ARG A 149 15.24 15.07 -7.71
N ALA A 150 14.76 13.91 -8.13
CA ALA A 150 13.41 13.76 -8.68
C ALA A 150 12.35 14.13 -7.65
N ILE A 151 12.52 13.68 -6.39
CA ILE A 151 11.62 14.02 -5.28
C ILE A 151 11.61 15.52 -5.02
N GLU A 152 12.78 16.17 -5.00
CA GLU A 152 12.88 17.63 -4.84
C GLU A 152 12.11 18.39 -5.93
N LYS A 153 12.28 17.99 -7.19
CA LYS A 153 11.56 18.57 -8.34
C LYS A 153 10.06 18.35 -8.27
N LEU A 154 9.63 17.11 -8.00
CA LEU A 154 8.20 16.77 -7.87
C LEU A 154 7.53 17.48 -6.70
N ASN A 155 8.27 17.76 -5.62
CA ASN A 155 7.72 18.47 -4.46
C ASN A 155 7.39 19.95 -4.77
N VAL A 156 8.06 20.56 -5.76
CA VAL A 156 7.80 21.95 -6.17
C VAL A 156 6.98 22.08 -7.45
N SER A 157 6.61 20.97 -8.09
CA SER A 157 5.74 20.96 -9.26
C SER A 157 4.26 20.93 -8.88
N GLY A 158 3.36 21.09 -9.85
CA GLY A 158 1.92 20.92 -9.66
C GLY A 158 1.45 19.46 -9.61
N ILE A 159 2.35 18.48 -9.67
CA ILE A 159 2.03 17.05 -9.63
C ILE A 159 1.87 16.61 -8.17
N GLU A 160 0.76 15.97 -7.82
CA GLU A 160 0.61 15.40 -6.48
C GLU A 160 1.68 14.32 -6.21
N LEU A 161 2.39 14.45 -5.09
CA LEU A 161 3.48 13.53 -4.75
C LEU A 161 3.10 12.59 -3.61
N LEU A 162 3.21 11.29 -3.87
CA LEU A 162 3.26 10.24 -2.86
C LEU A 162 4.60 9.54 -2.95
N ILE A 163 5.32 9.47 -1.83
CA ILE A 163 6.59 8.75 -1.77
C ILE A 163 6.38 7.48 -0.98
N GLN A 164 7.00 6.39 -1.43
CA GLN A 164 6.93 5.10 -0.75
C GLN A 164 8.30 4.47 -0.56
N THR A 165 8.39 3.59 0.42
CA THR A 165 9.57 2.78 0.71
C THR A 165 9.13 1.43 1.27
N ILE A 166 9.96 0.41 1.09
CA ILE A 166 9.73 -0.91 1.66
C ILE A 166 10.57 -1.07 2.93
N TYR A 167 9.93 -1.27 4.08
CA TYR A 167 10.61 -1.62 5.32
C TYR A 167 11.17 -3.04 5.22
N MET A 168 12.48 -3.16 5.36
CA MET A 168 13.26 -4.40 5.26
C MET A 168 14.10 -4.55 6.52
N PRO A 169 13.77 -5.47 7.45
CA PRO A 169 14.47 -5.59 8.73
C PRO A 169 15.97 -5.79 8.52
N GLY A 170 16.77 -4.94 9.15
CA GLY A 170 18.24 -4.93 9.07
C GLY A 170 18.84 -4.38 7.77
N ILE A 171 18.02 -3.78 6.89
CA ILE A 171 18.47 -3.22 5.61
C ILE A 171 17.90 -1.81 5.42
N VAL A 172 16.57 -1.70 5.36
CA VAL A 172 15.82 -0.44 5.34
C VAL A 172 14.91 -0.48 6.56
N ASP A 173 15.52 -0.24 7.71
CA ASP A 173 14.92 -0.37 9.03
C ASP A 173 14.65 1.01 9.66
N ASP A 174 14.40 1.01 10.96
CA ASP A 174 14.07 2.19 11.78
C ASP A 174 15.02 3.38 11.50
N ALA A 175 16.33 3.14 11.34
CA ALA A 175 17.31 4.20 11.11
C ALA A 175 17.22 4.80 9.71
N GLU A 176 16.92 3.98 8.69
CA GLU A 176 16.67 4.48 7.33
C GLU A 176 15.36 5.25 7.25
N ILE A 177 14.30 4.73 7.89
CA ILE A 177 13.00 5.41 7.94
C ILE A 177 13.11 6.79 8.59
N GLU A 178 13.89 6.92 9.66
CA GLU A 178 14.13 8.23 10.28
C GLU A 178 14.82 9.21 9.32
N LYS A 179 15.90 8.80 8.64
CA LYS A 179 16.60 9.64 7.67
C LYS A 179 15.68 10.08 6.53
N ILE A 180 14.87 9.15 6.01
CA ILE A 180 13.88 9.42 4.97
C ILE A 180 12.89 10.48 5.46
N ALA A 181 12.31 10.28 6.64
CA ALA A 181 11.31 11.18 7.20
C ALA A 181 11.88 12.58 7.48
N MET A 182 13.12 12.66 7.98
CA MET A 182 13.83 13.93 8.18
C MET A 182 14.08 14.68 6.87
N PHE A 183 14.51 13.97 5.82
CA PHE A 183 14.71 14.55 4.49
C PHE A 183 13.40 15.07 3.90
N PHE A 184 12.31 14.29 3.94
CA PHE A 184 11.03 14.77 3.45
C PHE A 184 10.52 15.96 4.27
N ALA A 185 10.69 15.94 5.60
CA ALA A 185 10.28 17.05 6.44
C ALA A 185 11.10 18.34 6.22
N SER A 186 12.35 18.23 5.73
CA SER A 186 13.16 19.39 5.36
C SER A 186 12.71 20.03 4.04
N LEU A 187 12.11 19.24 3.13
CA LEU A 187 11.49 19.73 1.90
C LEU A 187 10.07 20.28 2.14
N ASN A 188 9.21 19.44 2.72
CA ASN A 188 7.80 19.74 2.96
C ASN A 188 7.19 18.72 3.93
N LYS A 189 6.79 19.19 5.12
CA LYS A 189 6.19 18.33 6.17
C LYS A 189 4.88 17.66 5.75
N ASN A 190 4.21 18.15 4.71
CA ASN A 190 2.95 17.59 4.24
C ASN A 190 3.11 16.47 3.21
N ILE A 191 4.34 16.09 2.85
CA ILE A 191 4.60 14.97 1.93
C ILE A 191 3.88 13.71 2.42
N LYS A 192 3.13 13.07 1.51
CA LYS A 192 2.48 11.78 1.75
C LYS A 192 3.56 10.69 1.69
N TYR A 193 3.83 10.04 2.83
CA TYR A 193 4.86 9.00 2.91
C TYR A 193 4.25 7.65 3.28
N ARG A 194 4.41 6.64 2.41
CA ARG A 194 3.92 5.28 2.63
C ARG A 194 5.06 4.29 2.90
N ILE A 195 4.98 3.60 4.02
CA ILE A 195 5.91 2.52 4.38
C ILE A 195 5.21 1.18 4.17
N ASN A 196 5.76 0.36 3.26
CA ASN A 196 5.23 -0.96 2.92
C ASN A 196 6.10 -2.07 3.54
N PRO A 197 5.52 -3.17 4.06
CA PRO A 197 6.30 -4.29 4.58
C PRO A 197 6.94 -5.09 3.44
N PHE A 198 8.17 -5.56 3.66
CA PHE A 198 8.81 -6.52 2.76
C PHE A 198 8.07 -7.86 2.72
N VAL A 199 8.00 -8.45 1.52
CA VAL A 199 7.33 -9.73 1.28
C VAL A 199 8.33 -10.70 0.63
N PRO A 200 9.01 -11.57 1.41
CA PRO A 200 10.13 -12.37 0.93
C PRO A 200 9.72 -13.51 -0.01
N ILE A 201 8.47 -13.98 0.05
CA ILE A 201 7.99 -15.14 -0.68
C ILE A 201 8.18 -15.05 -2.21
N PHE A 202 7.78 -13.92 -2.80
CA PHE A 202 7.88 -13.66 -4.24
C PHE A 202 9.10 -12.81 -4.59
N ALA A 203 9.92 -12.46 -3.61
CA ALA A 203 11.12 -11.68 -3.85
C ALA A 203 12.10 -12.46 -4.73
N TYR A 204 12.71 -11.75 -5.69
CA TYR A 204 13.73 -12.31 -6.57
C TYR A 204 14.91 -12.89 -5.76
N GLU A 205 15.39 -12.14 -4.77
CA GLU A 205 16.29 -12.59 -3.72
C GLU A 205 15.63 -12.43 -2.35
N LYS A 206 15.71 -13.48 -1.53
CA LYS A 206 15.29 -13.45 -0.12
C LYS A 206 16.35 -12.77 0.73
N VAL A 207 16.32 -11.44 0.73
CA VAL A 207 17.32 -10.61 1.42
C VAL A 207 17.12 -10.49 2.93
N THR A 208 15.89 -10.61 3.41
CA THR A 208 15.55 -10.57 4.84
C THR A 208 14.18 -11.22 5.10
N LYS A 209 13.76 -11.30 6.37
CA LYS A 209 12.43 -11.78 6.79
C LYS A 209 11.33 -10.76 6.51
N ARG A 210 10.07 -11.21 6.53
CA ARG A 210 8.91 -10.31 6.60
C ARG A 210 8.95 -9.52 7.92
N PRO A 211 8.70 -8.20 7.92
CA PRO A 211 8.64 -7.41 9.14
C PRO A 211 7.53 -7.90 10.07
N THR A 212 7.72 -7.80 11.38
CA THR A 212 6.65 -7.98 12.36
C THR A 212 5.74 -6.76 12.41
N LEU A 213 4.57 -6.89 13.05
CA LEU A 213 3.68 -5.74 13.24
C LEU A 213 4.32 -4.68 14.13
N GLU A 214 5.07 -5.09 15.16
CA GLU A 214 5.82 -4.20 16.04
C GLU A 214 6.89 -3.41 15.28
N GLU A 215 7.62 -4.07 14.37
CA GLU A 215 8.61 -3.42 13.50
C GLU A 215 7.93 -2.34 12.63
N MET A 216 6.77 -2.64 12.05
CA MET A 216 6.01 -1.68 11.25
C MET A 216 5.43 -0.52 12.08
N GLU A 217 4.95 -0.80 13.30
CA GLU A 217 4.46 0.22 14.23
C GLU A 217 5.56 1.18 14.65
N ARG A 218 6.76 0.67 14.99
CA ARG A 218 7.92 1.51 15.30
C ARG A 218 8.34 2.38 14.13
N ALA A 219 8.38 1.84 12.91
CA ALA A 219 8.69 2.60 11.72
C ALA A 219 7.71 3.78 11.52
N TYR A 220 6.41 3.54 11.72
CA TYR A 220 5.40 4.60 11.69
C TYR A 220 5.60 5.64 12.81
N GLU A 221 5.85 5.20 14.04
CA GLU A 221 6.08 6.12 15.17
C GLU A 221 7.28 7.04 14.92
N ILE A 222 8.36 6.50 14.33
CA ILE A 222 9.54 7.27 13.92
C ILE A 222 9.16 8.28 12.83
N ALA A 223 8.54 7.84 11.74
CA ALA A 223 8.19 8.71 10.62
C ALA A 223 7.20 9.82 11.02
N SER A 224 6.20 9.48 11.83
CA SER A 224 5.15 10.40 12.28
C SER A 224 5.61 11.48 13.27
N ARG A 225 6.85 11.39 13.80
CA ARG A 225 7.48 12.51 14.52
C ARG A 225 7.79 13.68 13.58
N TYR A 226 8.09 13.40 12.32
CA TYR A 226 8.51 14.38 11.32
C TYR A 226 7.42 14.69 10.29
N LEU A 227 6.61 13.68 9.93
CA LEU A 227 5.62 13.73 8.86
C LEU A 227 4.22 13.35 9.38
N PRO A 228 3.29 14.30 9.55
CA PRO A 228 1.91 14.00 9.98
C PRO A 228 1.14 13.10 8.99
N ASN A 229 1.53 13.07 7.71
CA ASN A 229 0.88 12.29 6.66
C ASN A 229 1.58 10.96 6.36
N ALA A 230 2.43 10.47 7.28
CA ALA A 230 3.01 9.15 7.17
C ALA A 230 1.93 8.07 7.33
N ILE A 231 1.99 7.02 6.51
CA ILE A 231 1.09 5.87 6.58
C ILE A 231 1.90 4.58 6.45
N ILE A 232 1.42 3.52 7.10
CA ILE A 232 1.90 2.16 6.92
C ILE A 232 0.81 1.34 6.22
N SER A 233 1.19 0.52 5.25
CA SER A 233 0.24 -0.31 4.51
C SER A 233 0.43 -1.79 4.84
N ARG A 234 -0.64 -2.60 4.74
CA ARG A 234 -0.54 -4.07 4.66
C ARG A 234 -0.18 -4.51 3.26
N SER A 235 1.04 -4.17 2.84
CA SER A 235 1.66 -4.51 1.55
C SER A 235 0.93 -3.97 0.30
N CYS A 236 1.66 -3.89 -0.82
CA CYS A 236 1.09 -3.64 -2.15
C CYS A 236 0.18 -4.79 -2.64
N TYR A 237 0.17 -5.90 -1.92
CA TYR A 237 -0.74 -7.02 -2.06
C TYR A 237 -1.89 -6.71 -1.09
N ARG A 238 -3.11 -6.44 -1.59
CA ARG A 238 -4.32 -6.45 -0.75
C ARG A 238 -4.47 -7.88 -0.21
N GLU A 239 -3.76 -8.20 0.88
CA GLU A 239 -3.71 -9.51 1.54
C GLU A 239 -4.97 -9.80 2.34
N TYR A 240 -5.89 -8.84 2.41
CA TYR A 240 -7.23 -9.06 2.91
C TYR A 240 -8.21 -9.08 1.74
N PRO A 241 -9.03 -10.14 1.59
CA PRO A 241 -10.34 -9.96 1.02
C PRO A 241 -11.06 -8.97 1.93
N THR A 242 -11.19 -7.71 1.52
CA THR A 242 -12.22 -6.84 2.11
C THR A 242 -13.52 -7.62 1.94
N PRO A 243 -14.21 -8.02 3.02
CA PRO A 243 -15.46 -8.76 2.85
C PRO A 243 -16.45 -7.90 2.07
N PRO A 244 -17.13 -8.44 1.04
CA PRO A 244 -17.03 -9.83 0.54
C PRO A 244 -15.79 -10.06 -0.35
N PRO A 245 -15.18 -11.27 -0.35
CA PRO A 245 -13.97 -11.59 -1.10
C PRO A 245 -14.07 -11.15 -2.56
N GLN A 246 -13.28 -10.12 -2.88
CA GLN A 246 -13.37 -9.42 -4.16
C GLN A 246 -12.64 -10.23 -5.25
N LYS A 247 -13.36 -10.56 -6.33
CA LYS A 247 -12.76 -10.98 -7.60
C LYS A 247 -12.28 -9.68 -8.26
N THR A 248 -11.01 -9.32 -8.06
CA THR A 248 -10.63 -7.89 -8.04
C THR A 248 -10.19 -7.30 -9.38
N TRP A 249 -9.71 -8.11 -10.33
CA TRP A 249 -8.97 -7.60 -11.48
C TRP A 249 -9.23 -8.38 -12.78
N ILE A 250 -9.52 -7.63 -13.85
CA ILE A 250 -9.59 -8.14 -15.21
C ILE A 250 -8.30 -7.79 -15.93
N THR A 251 -7.58 -8.79 -16.41
CA THR A 251 -6.41 -8.59 -17.25
C THR A 251 -6.83 -8.58 -18.72
N VAL A 252 -6.43 -7.55 -19.45
CA VAL A 252 -6.65 -7.45 -20.89
C VAL A 252 -5.30 -7.40 -21.59
N TYR A 253 -4.98 -8.41 -22.38
CA TYR A 253 -3.72 -8.48 -23.09
C TYR A 253 -3.73 -7.56 -24.32
N PRO A 254 -2.56 -7.26 -24.91
CA PRO A 254 -2.48 -6.37 -26.07
C PRO A 254 -3.29 -6.84 -27.28
N ASP A 255 -3.56 -8.13 -27.43
CA ASP A 255 -4.42 -8.70 -28.47
C ASP A 255 -5.93 -8.61 -28.14
N LEU A 256 -6.28 -7.90 -27.07
CA LEU A 256 -7.62 -7.73 -26.51
C LEU A 256 -8.23 -9.02 -25.92
N THR A 257 -7.44 -10.08 -25.76
CA THR A 257 -7.90 -11.24 -24.99
C THR A 257 -8.05 -10.88 -23.52
N VAL A 258 -9.14 -11.34 -22.91
CA VAL A 258 -9.50 -11.00 -21.53
C VAL A 258 -9.35 -12.24 -20.66
N LYS A 259 -8.62 -12.09 -19.54
CA LYS A 259 -8.50 -13.10 -18.50
C LYS A 259 -8.88 -12.50 -17.15
N ARG A 260 -9.90 -13.06 -16.51
CA ARG A 260 -10.16 -12.77 -15.09
C ARG A 260 -9.12 -13.53 -14.27
N ARG A 261 -8.35 -12.80 -13.44
CA ARG A 261 -7.24 -13.39 -12.69
C ARG A 261 -7.48 -13.21 -11.19
N GLY A 262 -7.54 -14.32 -10.47
CA GLY A 262 -7.53 -14.34 -9.02
C GLY A 262 -6.13 -14.13 -8.45
N MET A 263 -6.05 -14.07 -7.12
CA MET A 263 -4.77 -14.01 -6.41
C MET A 263 -3.91 -15.26 -6.65
N GLU A 264 -4.55 -16.43 -6.81
CA GLU A 264 -3.89 -17.70 -7.16
C GLU A 264 -3.25 -17.64 -8.56
N ASP A 265 -3.97 -17.16 -9.57
CA ASP A 265 -3.42 -16.98 -10.92
C ASP A 265 -2.22 -16.03 -10.94
N GLN A 266 -2.24 -14.99 -10.08
CA GLN A 266 -1.12 -14.06 -9.97
C GLN A 266 0.08 -14.68 -9.24
N ALA A 267 -0.18 -15.49 -8.22
CA ALA A 267 0.87 -16.21 -7.53
C ALA A 267 1.51 -17.27 -8.43
N GLU A 268 0.73 -18.01 -9.22
CA GLU A 268 1.24 -19.01 -10.16
C GLU A 268 2.10 -18.38 -11.27
N ASP A 269 1.70 -17.25 -11.85
CA ASP A 269 2.53 -16.53 -12.82
C ASP A 269 3.85 -16.07 -12.20
N ARG A 270 3.82 -15.57 -10.95
CA ARG A 270 5.03 -15.19 -10.23
C ARG A 270 5.90 -16.39 -9.93
N LEU A 271 5.33 -17.52 -9.53
CA LEU A 271 6.07 -18.77 -9.35
C LEU A 271 6.73 -19.21 -10.65
N SER A 272 5.97 -19.19 -11.76
CA SER A 272 6.47 -19.53 -13.08
C SER A 272 7.64 -18.61 -13.46
N TRP A 273 7.48 -17.30 -13.30
CA TRP A 273 8.56 -16.34 -13.52
C TRP A 273 9.77 -16.57 -12.60
N LEU A 274 9.58 -16.71 -11.29
CA LEU A 274 10.66 -16.95 -10.32
C LEU A 274 11.36 -18.29 -10.56
N SER A 275 10.68 -19.28 -11.15
CA SER A 275 11.24 -20.61 -11.40
C SER A 275 12.43 -20.59 -12.37
N HIS A 276 12.59 -19.52 -13.15
CA HIS A 276 13.78 -19.29 -13.97
C HIS A 276 15.03 -18.95 -13.15
N VAL A 277 14.86 -18.52 -11.90
CA VAL A 277 15.93 -17.97 -11.04
C VAL A 277 16.10 -18.78 -9.75
N ARG A 278 15.01 -19.36 -9.23
CA ARG A 278 14.98 -20.19 -8.02
C ARG A 278 14.27 -21.51 -8.31
N PRO A 279 14.67 -22.66 -7.72
CA PRO A 279 13.95 -23.92 -7.92
C PRO A 279 12.49 -23.79 -7.49
N ARG A 280 11.55 -24.18 -8.37
CA ARG A 280 10.11 -24.07 -8.13
C ARG A 280 9.69 -24.69 -6.79
N ASP A 281 10.20 -25.87 -6.47
CA ASP A 281 9.87 -26.58 -5.23
C ASP A 281 10.26 -25.79 -3.98
N SER A 282 11.39 -25.08 -4.00
CA SER A 282 11.79 -24.20 -2.90
C SER A 282 10.82 -23.03 -2.72
N VAL A 283 10.38 -22.40 -3.81
CA VAL A 283 9.42 -21.29 -3.73
C VAL A 283 8.04 -21.77 -3.31
N VAL A 284 7.62 -22.96 -3.75
CA VAL A 284 6.36 -23.60 -3.33
C VAL A 284 6.40 -24.02 -1.85
N GLU A 285 7.52 -24.56 -1.36
CA GLU A 285 7.68 -24.85 0.08
C GLU A 285 7.64 -23.59 0.93
N ASP A 286 8.32 -22.53 0.50
CA ASP A 286 8.28 -21.23 1.15
C ASP A 286 6.85 -20.67 1.18
N TRP A 287 6.14 -20.78 0.05
CA TRP A 287 4.75 -20.38 -0.03
C TRP A 287 3.87 -21.19 0.88
N LYS A 288 4.00 -22.52 0.90
CA LYS A 288 3.23 -23.38 1.81
C LYS A 288 3.53 -23.08 3.27
N LYS A 289 4.78 -22.76 3.65
CA LYS A 289 5.15 -22.37 5.01
C LYS A 289 4.51 -21.05 5.43
N GLU A 290 4.53 -20.04 4.56
CA GLU A 290 3.90 -18.74 4.84
C GLU A 290 2.37 -18.78 4.72
N GLU A 291 1.80 -19.56 3.80
CA GLU A 291 0.35 -19.77 3.69
C GLU A 291 -0.17 -20.59 4.86
N TRP A 292 0.64 -21.54 5.37
CA TRP A 292 0.36 -22.25 6.62
C TRP A 292 0.48 -21.32 7.82
N ASP A 293 1.49 -20.46 7.91
CA ASP A 293 1.57 -19.41 8.96
C ASP A 293 0.38 -18.44 8.84
N PHE A 294 -0.05 -18.10 7.61
CA PHE A 294 -1.23 -17.27 7.34
C PHE A 294 -2.55 -17.94 7.70
N LYS A 295 -2.72 -19.24 7.41
CA LYS A 295 -3.89 -20.05 7.78
C LYS A 295 -3.92 -20.36 9.27
N LEU A 296 -2.76 -20.61 9.89
CA LEU A 296 -2.63 -20.79 11.33
C LEU A 296 -2.98 -19.48 12.03
N ARG A 297 -2.42 -18.35 11.58
CA ARG A 297 -2.84 -17.00 12.01
C ARG A 297 -4.33 -16.79 11.77
N HIS A 298 -4.90 -17.14 10.62
CA HIS A 298 -6.36 -17.00 10.35
C HIS A 298 -7.23 -17.89 11.25
N SER A 299 -6.82 -19.12 11.52
CA SER A 299 -7.52 -20.07 12.40
C SER A 299 -7.44 -19.64 13.87
N LEU A 300 -6.34 -19.00 14.27
CA LEU A 300 -6.17 -18.34 15.56
C LEU A 300 -6.93 -17.00 15.63
N VAL A 301 -7.28 -16.41 14.48
CA VAL A 301 -7.98 -15.11 14.34
C VAL A 301 -9.49 -15.27 14.09
N GLY A 302 -10.02 -16.51 14.14
CA GLY A 302 -11.45 -16.80 14.26
C GLY A 302 -12.34 -16.15 13.20
N ILE A 303 -11.97 -16.21 11.93
CA ILE A 303 -12.93 -15.90 10.84
C ILE A 303 -13.74 -17.17 10.58
N SER A 304 -14.72 -17.45 11.43
CA SER A 304 -15.85 -18.29 11.05
C SER A 304 -16.84 -17.45 10.25
N GLU A 305 -17.26 -17.95 9.10
CA GLU A 305 -18.38 -17.39 8.33
C GLU A 305 -19.62 -17.31 9.22
N LEU A 306 -19.95 -16.12 9.73
CA LEU A 306 -21.13 -15.91 10.55
C LEU A 306 -22.16 -15.13 9.75
N GLY A 307 -23.01 -15.88 9.05
CA GLY A 307 -24.40 -15.51 8.86
C GLY A 307 -25.12 -15.71 10.18
N GLY A 308 -25.63 -14.63 10.76
CA GLY A 308 -26.42 -14.66 12.00
C GLY A 308 -27.26 -13.40 12.08
N GLU A 309 -28.57 -13.58 12.02
CA GLU A 309 -29.57 -12.52 12.15
C GLU A 309 -29.48 -11.84 13.52
N VAL A 310 -29.51 -10.51 13.54
CA VAL A 310 -29.57 -9.70 14.76
C VAL A 310 -31.03 -9.59 15.19
N LYS A 311 -31.35 -10.04 16.41
CA LYS A 311 -32.59 -9.70 17.12
C LYS A 311 -32.31 -8.57 18.09
N GLU A 312 -33.12 -7.51 18.02
CA GLU A 312 -33.17 -6.42 18.99
C GLU A 312 -33.91 -6.85 20.26
N GLU A 313 -33.31 -6.68 21.43
CA GLU A 313 -34.03 -6.48 22.70
C GLU A 313 -33.28 -5.46 23.56
N LYS A 314 -34.01 -4.41 23.99
CA LYS A 314 -33.54 -3.29 24.81
C LYS A 314 -33.29 -3.72 26.27
N GLY A 315 -32.02 -3.86 26.64
CA GLY A 315 -31.48 -3.67 27.99
C GLY A 315 -30.42 -2.56 27.95
N SER A 316 -29.87 -2.12 29.09
CA SER A 316 -28.69 -1.23 29.08
C SER A 316 -27.55 -1.98 28.39
N GLU A 317 -27.34 -1.67 27.12
CA GLU A 317 -26.59 -2.51 26.20
C GLU A 317 -25.10 -2.21 26.41
N PRO A 318 -24.24 -3.24 26.47
CA PRO A 318 -22.84 -3.07 26.80
C PRO A 318 -22.12 -2.23 25.74
N VAL A 319 -21.10 -1.49 26.18
CA VAL A 319 -20.20 -0.82 25.23
C VAL A 319 -19.32 -1.86 24.60
N LYS A 320 -19.30 -1.82 23.27
CA LYS A 320 -18.57 -2.78 22.45
C LYS A 320 -17.26 -2.16 21.96
N VAL A 321 -16.14 -2.73 22.39
CA VAL A 321 -14.81 -2.32 21.92
C VAL A 321 -14.30 -3.33 20.91
N LYS A 322 -14.04 -2.90 19.68
CA LYS A 322 -13.44 -3.72 18.61
C LYS A 322 -11.95 -3.43 18.49
N PHE A 323 -11.15 -4.49 18.35
CA PHE A 323 -9.70 -4.41 18.27
C PHE A 323 -9.19 -4.61 16.84
N PRO A 324 -8.06 -3.99 16.48
CA PRO A 324 -7.37 -4.33 15.26
C PRO A 324 -6.58 -5.61 15.46
N LEU A 325 -6.23 -6.28 14.36
CA LEU A 325 -5.40 -7.49 14.39
C LEU A 325 -4.11 -7.32 15.21
N ALA A 326 -3.52 -6.12 15.18
CA ALA A 326 -2.29 -5.82 15.92
C ALA A 326 -2.41 -6.00 17.44
N LEU A 327 -3.62 -5.94 18.01
CA LEU A 327 -3.82 -6.13 19.45
C LEU A 327 -4.28 -7.54 19.81
N HIS A 328 -4.55 -8.42 18.84
CA HIS A 328 -5.12 -9.75 19.13
C HIS A 328 -4.17 -10.66 19.91
N GLU A 329 -2.85 -10.49 19.77
CA GLU A 329 -1.91 -11.26 20.59
C GLU A 329 -2.06 -10.94 22.08
N LEU A 330 -2.45 -9.71 22.42
CA LEU A 330 -2.69 -9.24 23.78
C LEU A 330 -4.12 -9.54 24.23
N THR A 331 -5.10 -9.20 23.40
CA THR A 331 -6.52 -9.28 23.79
C THR A 331 -7.10 -10.69 23.68
N LYS A 332 -6.52 -11.54 22.83
CA LYS A 332 -7.03 -12.87 22.45
C LYS A 332 -8.47 -12.88 21.92
N THR A 333 -9.02 -11.71 21.59
CA THR A 333 -10.38 -11.51 21.07
C THR A 333 -10.42 -10.34 20.11
N ARG A 334 -11.39 -10.37 19.19
CA ARG A 334 -11.64 -9.29 18.20
C ARG A 334 -12.44 -8.14 18.79
N GLU A 335 -13.18 -8.44 19.85
CA GLU A 335 -14.02 -7.49 20.55
C GLU A 335 -14.19 -7.88 22.00
N THR A 336 -14.47 -6.89 22.83
CA THR A 336 -14.91 -7.08 24.19
C THR A 336 -16.06 -6.17 24.49
N GLU A 337 -16.89 -6.60 25.42
CA GLU A 337 -18.00 -5.83 25.92
C GLU A 337 -17.72 -5.41 27.36
N PHE A 338 -18.19 -4.21 27.71
CA PHE A 338 -18.15 -3.68 29.06
C PHE A 338 -19.53 -3.15 29.43
N ASP A 339 -20.02 -3.57 30.58
CA ASP A 339 -21.16 -2.93 31.21
C ASP A 339 -20.67 -1.63 31.87
N LEU A 340 -21.29 -0.52 31.49
CA LEU A 340 -20.99 0.78 32.06
C LEU A 340 -22.11 1.20 33.00
N ASP A 341 -21.75 1.46 34.26
CA ASP A 341 -22.66 2.04 35.26
C ASP A 341 -22.76 3.56 35.08
N GLY A 342 -23.20 4.04 33.91
CA GLY A 342 -23.37 5.47 33.57
C GLY A 342 -22.47 5.99 32.45
N SER A 343 -22.38 7.31 32.31
CA SER A 343 -21.46 7.95 31.35
C SER A 343 -20.02 7.84 31.82
N THR A 344 -19.16 7.32 30.95
CA THR A 344 -17.70 7.21 31.18
C THR A 344 -16.96 8.00 30.10
N THR A 345 -15.63 8.09 30.16
CA THR A 345 -14.82 8.67 29.08
C THR A 345 -14.04 7.61 28.32
N ILE A 346 -13.58 7.93 27.11
CA ILE A 346 -12.66 7.06 26.36
C ILE A 346 -11.42 6.70 27.19
N GLY A 347 -10.87 7.64 27.96
CA GLY A 347 -9.74 7.40 28.86
C GLY A 347 -10.05 6.32 29.90
N GLU A 348 -11.22 6.37 30.53
CA GLU A 348 -11.65 5.36 31.50
C GLU A 348 -11.92 3.99 30.85
N VAL A 349 -12.48 3.96 29.64
CA VAL A 349 -12.59 2.71 28.86
C VAL A 349 -11.21 2.13 28.57
N MET A 350 -10.24 2.98 28.21
CA MET A 350 -8.86 2.56 27.99
C MET A 350 -8.20 2.02 29.26
N GLU A 351 -8.45 2.61 30.43
CA GLU A 351 -7.98 2.09 31.71
C GLU A 351 -8.63 0.74 32.06
N LYS A 352 -9.94 0.56 31.83
CA LYS A 352 -10.61 -0.75 31.98
C LYS A 352 -10.03 -1.81 31.04
N LEU A 353 -9.64 -1.43 29.83
CA LEU A 353 -8.94 -2.31 28.89
C LEU A 353 -7.56 -2.68 29.42
N VAL A 354 -6.83 -1.75 30.03
CA VAL A 354 -5.55 -2.04 30.69
C VAL A 354 -5.73 -2.96 31.89
N GLU A 355 -6.72 -2.73 32.75
CA GLU A 355 -7.03 -3.63 33.87
C GLU A 355 -7.32 -5.06 33.39
N LYS A 356 -7.98 -5.19 32.24
CA LYS A 356 -8.35 -6.49 31.65
C LYS A 356 -7.19 -7.20 30.94
N TYR A 357 -6.39 -6.46 30.18
CA TYR A 357 -5.37 -7.03 29.28
C TYR A 357 -3.92 -6.81 29.75
N GLY A 358 -3.74 -6.14 30.88
CA GLY A 358 -2.46 -5.94 31.55
C GLY A 358 -1.63 -4.78 30.99
N ASP A 359 -0.47 -4.59 31.61
CA ASP A 359 0.44 -3.48 31.29
C ASP A 359 1.01 -3.55 29.88
N GLU A 360 1.14 -4.74 29.28
CA GLU A 360 1.53 -4.87 27.87
C GLU A 360 0.52 -4.20 26.91
N PHE A 361 -0.78 -4.23 27.25
CA PHE A 361 -1.80 -3.49 26.49
C PHE A 361 -1.63 -1.98 26.67
N ARG A 362 -1.35 -1.53 27.90
CA ARG A 362 -1.05 -0.11 28.19
C ARG A 362 0.13 0.35 27.33
N GLU A 363 1.24 -0.36 27.40
CA GLU A 363 2.45 -0.04 26.65
C GLU A 363 2.23 -0.06 25.14
N ARG A 364 1.31 -0.88 24.63
CA ARG A 364 1.00 -0.95 23.21
C ARG A 364 0.14 0.21 22.73
N VAL A 365 -0.87 0.63 23.49
CA VAL A 365 -1.91 1.57 22.99
C VAL A 365 -1.82 2.96 23.61
N ILE A 366 -1.19 3.10 24.78
CA ILE A 366 -1.13 4.34 25.57
C ILE A 366 0.33 4.78 25.75
N ASP A 367 0.60 6.08 25.59
CA ASP A 367 1.89 6.71 25.89
C ASP A 367 1.64 8.06 26.59
N GLY A 368 2.27 8.27 27.75
CA GLY A 368 2.10 9.50 28.53
C GLY A 368 0.66 9.82 28.96
N GLY A 369 -0.22 8.81 29.03
CA GLY A 369 -1.65 8.99 29.34
C GLY A 369 -2.53 9.35 28.14
N GLU A 370 -1.96 9.40 26.92
CA GLU A 370 -2.70 9.59 25.67
C GLU A 370 -2.66 8.34 24.79
N ILE A 371 -3.60 8.22 23.85
CA ILE A 371 -3.60 7.14 22.86
C ILE A 371 -2.43 7.35 21.89
N LYS A 372 -1.58 6.34 21.72
CA LYS A 372 -0.44 6.39 20.78
C LYS A 372 -0.87 6.77 19.38
N ARG A 373 -0.03 7.52 18.67
CA ARG A 373 -0.28 7.95 17.28
C ARG A 373 -0.51 6.79 16.31
N SER A 374 0.05 5.62 16.60
CA SER A 374 -0.08 4.37 15.84
C SER A 374 -1.47 3.75 15.93
N PHE A 375 -2.33 4.28 16.80
CA PHE A 375 -3.73 3.92 16.91
C PHE A 375 -4.66 5.13 16.67
N ASN A 376 -5.81 4.84 16.07
CA ASN A 376 -6.96 5.72 16.04
C ASN A 376 -8.09 5.04 16.79
N VAL A 377 -8.81 5.80 17.60
CA VAL A 377 -10.00 5.32 18.28
C VAL A 377 -11.20 6.05 17.70
N TYR A 378 -12.21 5.29 17.33
CA TYR A 378 -13.47 5.80 16.81
C TYR A 378 -14.56 5.48 17.81
N LEU A 379 -15.40 6.47 18.12
CA LEU A 379 -16.62 6.30 18.89
C LEU A 379 -17.80 6.48 17.93
N ASN A 380 -18.61 5.44 17.73
CA ASN A 380 -19.75 5.43 16.82
C ASN A 380 -19.40 5.96 15.41
N GLY A 381 -18.22 5.56 14.90
CA GLY A 381 -17.71 5.95 13.59
C GLY A 381 -17.02 7.33 13.52
N MET A 382 -16.99 8.10 14.61
CA MET A 382 -16.26 9.38 14.66
C MET A 382 -14.90 9.23 15.36
N ASN A 383 -13.83 9.71 14.73
CA ASN A 383 -12.50 9.67 15.35
C ASN A 383 -12.47 10.57 16.60
N VAL A 384 -12.08 10.03 17.75
CA VAL A 384 -12.09 10.76 19.03
C VAL A 384 -11.16 11.98 19.04
N LYS A 385 -10.16 12.03 18.15
CA LYS A 385 -9.29 13.21 17.96
C LYS A 385 -10.06 14.42 17.40
N ASN A 386 -11.16 14.18 16.68
CA ASN A 386 -12.07 15.23 16.19
C ASN A 386 -13.14 15.60 17.22
N LEU A 387 -13.14 14.95 18.38
CA LEU A 387 -14.02 15.21 19.51
C LEU A 387 -13.18 15.80 20.66
N GLN A 388 -13.26 15.22 21.86
CA GLN A 388 -12.51 15.68 23.04
C GLN A 388 -11.37 14.71 23.41
N GLY A 389 -10.89 13.91 22.45
CA GLY A 389 -9.83 12.92 22.66
C GLY A 389 -10.21 11.90 23.72
N ILE A 390 -9.30 11.62 24.66
CA ILE A 390 -9.55 10.71 25.79
C ILE A 390 -10.67 11.19 26.72
N LYS A 391 -11.01 12.49 26.71
CA LYS A 391 -12.11 13.05 27.53
C LYS A 391 -13.48 12.91 26.88
N THR A 392 -13.55 12.36 25.67
CA THR A 392 -14.83 12.13 24.97
C THR A 392 -15.70 11.20 25.81
N GLU A 393 -16.92 11.63 26.12
CA GLU A 393 -17.91 10.83 26.86
C GLU A 393 -18.41 9.66 26.01
N VAL A 394 -18.67 8.54 26.69
CA VAL A 394 -19.13 7.27 26.13
C VAL A 394 -20.39 6.88 26.90
N GLU A 395 -21.48 6.71 26.16
CA GLU A 395 -22.77 6.25 26.67
C GLU A 395 -22.93 4.72 26.48
N GLY A 396 -23.94 4.14 27.13
CA GLY A 396 -24.34 2.75 26.87
C GLY A 396 -24.65 2.50 25.38
N ASN A 397 -24.44 1.28 24.90
CA ASN A 397 -24.56 0.84 23.50
C ASN A 397 -23.51 1.44 22.54
N ALA A 398 -22.54 2.21 23.03
CA ALA A 398 -21.53 2.78 22.15
C ALA A 398 -20.64 1.69 21.52
N GLU A 399 -20.32 1.88 20.25
CA GLU A 399 -19.29 1.11 19.56
C GLU A 399 -17.99 1.92 19.54
N ILE A 400 -16.95 1.35 20.15
CA ILE A 400 -15.59 1.87 20.11
C ILE A 400 -14.78 0.98 19.18
N VAL A 401 -14.17 1.57 18.16
CA VAL A 401 -13.28 0.84 17.25
C VAL A 401 -11.87 1.36 17.44
N ILE A 402 -10.99 0.50 17.97
CA ILE A 402 -9.56 0.75 17.99
C ILE A 402 -9.00 0.24 16.66
N LEU A 403 -8.40 1.14 15.89
CA LEU A 403 -7.73 0.81 14.63
C LEU A 403 -6.26 1.11 14.78
N SER A 404 -5.42 0.13 14.48
CA SER A 404 -4.02 0.43 14.17
C SER A 404 -3.96 1.16 12.83
N TRP A 405 -3.02 2.06 12.60
CA TRP A 405 -2.82 2.66 11.27
C TRP A 405 -2.45 1.62 10.21
N VAL A 406 -1.99 0.43 10.63
CA VAL A 406 -1.81 -0.74 9.77
C VAL A 406 -3.15 -1.26 9.20
N SER A 407 -4.32 -0.83 9.68
CA SER A 407 -5.63 -1.46 9.39
C SER A 407 -6.41 -0.81 8.24
N GLY A 408 -5.95 0.31 7.67
CA GLY A 408 -6.69 1.07 6.66
C GLY A 408 -5.76 1.60 5.56
N GLY A 409 -6.18 1.39 4.31
CA GLY A 409 -5.52 1.95 3.12
C GLY A 409 -6.04 3.34 2.78
#